data_AF-A0A2V6FIT5-F1
#
_entry.id   AF-A0A2V6FIT5-F1
#
_cell.length_a   1.000
_cell.length_b   1.000
_cell.length_c   1.000
_cell.angle_alpha   90.00
_cell.angle_beta   90.00
_cell.angle_gamma   90.00
#
_symmetry.space_group_name_H-M   'P 1'
#
loop_
_entity.id
_entity.type
_entity.pdbx_description
1 polymer ?
#
loop_
_entity_poly.entity_id
_entity_poly.type
_entity_poly.pdbx_seq_one_letter_code
_entity_poly.pdbx_strand_id
1 'polypeptide(L)' 'ILIRAAIRKGRTAYFHAGAGIVADSVPAAEYDETLAKALGFFATLNLHPQSEYASLTT' A
#
# COMPACT_ATOMS: atom_id res chain seq x y z
N ILE A 1 15.19 -8.27 -7.35
CA ILE A 1 14.31 -7.88 -6.22
C ILE A 1 12.86 -7.97 -6.72
N LEU A 2 11.96 -8.57 -5.95
CA LEU A 2 10.53 -8.63 -6.26
C LEU A 2 9.81 -7.45 -5.58
N ILE A 3 9.64 -6.34 -6.30
CA ILE A 3 8.85 -5.16 -5.90
C ILE A 3 7.90 -4.80 -7.04
N ARG A 4 6.82 -4.07 -6.73
CA ARG A 4 5.77 -3.75 -7.72
C ARG A 4 5.25 -5.00 -8.42
N ALA A 5 5.24 -6.13 -7.72
CA ALA A 5 4.74 -7.41 -8.17
C ALA A 5 3.54 -7.85 -7.31
N ALA A 6 2.62 -8.58 -7.93
CA ALA A 6 1.52 -9.25 -7.25
C ALA A 6 1.65 -10.77 -7.41
N ILE A 7 1.31 -11.50 -6.36
CA ILE A 7 1.23 -12.96 -6.32
C ILE A 7 -0.25 -13.33 -6.34
N ARG A 8 -0.68 -14.09 -7.36
CA ARG A 8 -2.04 -14.59 -7.46
C ARG A 8 -2.14 -15.97 -6.81
N LYS A 9 -3.08 -16.14 -5.87
CA LYS A 9 -3.48 -17.44 -5.33
C LYS A 9 -5.00 -17.59 -5.48
N GLY A 10 -5.41 -18.48 -6.37
CA GLY A 10 -6.82 -18.66 -6.73
C GLY A 10 -7.41 -17.39 -7.37
N ARG A 11 -8.40 -16.79 -6.70
CA ARG A 11 -9.06 -15.54 -7.13
C ARG A 11 -8.52 -14.29 -6.41
N THR A 12 -7.55 -14.45 -5.52
CA THR A 12 -7.00 -13.34 -4.73
C THR A 12 -5.63 -12.94 -5.26
N ALA A 13 -5.41 -11.64 -5.45
CA ALA A 13 -4.11 -11.06 -5.71
C ALA A 13 -3.54 -10.48 -4.41
N TYR A 14 -2.33 -10.89 -4.05
CA TYR A 14 -1.57 -10.38 -2.91
C TYR A 14 -0.42 -9.54 -3.45
N PHE A 15 -0.12 -8.42 -2.79
CA PHE A 15 1.06 -7.62 -3.14
C PHE A 15 1.65 -7.03 -1.86
N HIS A 16 2.93 -6.69 -1.93
CA HIS A 16 3.65 -6.06 -0.83
C HIS A 16 4.07 -4.65 -1.25
N ALA A 17 3.89 -3.70 -0.34
CA ALA A 17 4.36 -2.33 -0.46
C ALA A 17 5.00 -1.92 0.88
N GLY A 18 5.90 -0.95 0.82
CA GLY A 18 6.58 -0.41 1.99
C GLY A 18 7.42 0.80 1.61
N ALA A 19 8.00 1.46 2.60
CA ALA A 19 8.92 2.56 2.44
C ALA A 19 10.24 2.29 3.17
N GLY A 20 11.28 3.02 2.79
CA GLY A 20 12.61 2.85 3.37
C GLY A 20 12.74 3.74 4.60
N ILE A 21 13.00 3.14 5.76
CA ILE A 21 13.16 3.92 7.00
C ILE A 21 14.62 4.33 7.18
N VAL A 22 14.83 5.62 7.39
CA VAL A 22 16.11 6.25 7.74
C VAL A 22 16.01 7.02 9.05
N ALA A 23 17.12 7.59 9.53
CA ALA A 23 17.19 8.22 10.86
C ALA A 23 16.23 9.41 11.04
N ASP A 24 15.91 10.10 9.94
CA ASP A 24 15.08 11.30 9.86
C ASP A 24 13.68 11.03 9.27
N SER A 25 13.31 9.75 9.06
CA SER A 25 11.99 9.38 8.54
C SER A 25 10.86 9.86 9.44
N VAL A 26 9.79 10.35 8.81
CA VAL A 26 8.55 10.74 9.48
C VAL A 26 7.51 9.63 9.30
N PRO A 27 7.03 8.95 10.38
CA PRO A 27 6.16 7.78 10.24
C PRO A 27 4.94 7.97 9.34
N ALA A 28 4.31 9.15 9.40
CA ALA A 28 3.18 9.49 8.54
C ALA A 28 3.56 9.57 7.06
N ALA A 29 4.71 10.18 6.73
CA ALA A 29 5.17 10.29 5.35
C ALA A 29 5.53 8.92 4.74
N GLU A 30 6.14 8.04 5.53
CA GLU A 30 6.51 6.68 5.09
C GLU A 30 5.27 5.79 4.87
N TYR A 31 4.23 6.01 5.67
CA TYR A 31 2.92 5.39 5.47
C TYR A 31 2.28 5.87 4.17
N ASP A 32 2.28 7.18 3.91
CA ASP A 32 1.76 7.75 2.68
C ASP A 32 2.53 7.26 1.44
N GLU A 33 3.86 7.14 1.52
CA GLU A 33 4.68 6.53 0.46
C GLU A 33 4.32 5.06 0.22
N THR A 34 4.07 4.30 1.28
CA THR A 34 3.64 2.91 1.21
C THR A 34 2.29 2.79 0.49
N LEU A 35 1.32 3.65 0.82
CA LEU A 35 0.03 3.72 0.14
C LEU A 35 0.21 4.12 -1.34
N ALA A 36 1.00 5.17 -1.62
CA ALA A 36 1.28 5.61 -2.98
C ALA A 36 1.88 4.49 -3.86
N LYS A 37 2.73 3.64 -3.27
CA LYS A 37 3.28 2.47 -3.96
C LYS A 37 2.23 1.37 -4.21
N ALA A 38 1.28 1.19 -3.31
CA ALA A 38 0.18 0.23 -3.42
C ALA A 38 -0.91 0.67 -4.41
N LEU A 39 -1.19 1.97 -4.52
CA LEU A 39 -2.27 2.54 -5.36
C LEU A 39 -2.23 2.08 -6.82
N GLY A 40 -1.04 1.84 -7.38
CA GLY A 40 -0.91 1.31 -8.75
C GLY A 40 -1.62 -0.03 -8.97
N PHE A 41 -1.66 -0.90 -7.96
CA PHE A 41 -2.39 -2.16 -8.03
C PHE A 41 -3.89 -1.97 -7.98
N PHE A 42 -4.37 -1.11 -7.07
CA PHE A 42 -5.79 -0.78 -6.97
C PHE A 42 -6.31 -0.19 -8.29
N ALA A 43 -5.59 0.78 -8.86
CA ALA A 43 -5.92 1.37 -10.16
C ALA A 43 -5.95 0.32 -11.29
N THR A 44 -4.93 -0.54 -11.37
CA THR A 44 -4.83 -1.60 -12.39
C THR A 44 -5.96 -2.63 -12.28
N LEU A 45 -6.34 -2.99 -11.06
CA LEU A 45 -7.38 -3.99 -10.80
C LEU A 45 -8.79 -3.37 -10.76
N ASN A 46 -8.92 -2.06 -10.99
CA ASN A 46 -10.16 -1.30 -10.85
C ASN A 46 -10.84 -1.54 -9.49
N LEU A 47 -10.03 -1.59 -8.43
CA LEU A 47 -10.46 -1.75 -7.05
C LEU A 47 -10.37 -0.39 -6.34
N HIS A 48 -11.37 -0.06 -5.53
CA HIS A 48 -11.28 1.08 -4.62
C HIS A 48 -10.69 0.63 -3.28
N PRO A 49 -9.68 1.34 -2.73
CA PRO A 49 -9.23 1.08 -1.37
C PRO A 49 -10.40 1.32 -0.40
N GLN A 50 -10.70 0.35 0.47
CA GLN A 50 -11.66 0.55 1.54
C GLN A 50 -10.99 1.39 2.64
N SER A 51 -11.45 2.63 2.82
CA SER A 51 -10.98 3.50 3.90
C SER A 51 -11.79 3.23 5.16
N GLU A 52 -11.26 2.41 6.07
CA GLU A 52 -11.78 2.30 7.45
C GLU A 52 -11.00 3.19 8.45
N TYR A 53 -9.89 3.80 8.04
CA TYR A 53 -8.99 4.52 8.94
C TYR A 53 -9.45 5.93 9.35
N ALA A 54 -10.39 6.55 8.62
CA ALA A 54 -10.91 7.89 8.97
C ALA A 54 -11.79 7.88 10.24
N SER A 55 -12.29 6.73 10.66
CA SER A 55 -13.24 6.61 11.79
C SER A 55 -12.57 6.44 13.15
N LEU A 56 -11.24 6.34 13.22
CA LEU A 56 -10.48 6.08 14.46
C LEU A 56 -9.81 7.34 15.07
N THR A 57 -10.10 8.53 14.54
CA THR A 57 -9.51 9.81 14.99
C THR A 57 -10.55 10.86 15.42
N THR A 58 -11.76 10.45 15.81
CA THR A 58 -12.75 11.31 16.52
C THR A 58 -12.83 10.94 17.99
#